data_AF-A0A1Y0V6P9-F1
#
_entry.id   AF-A0A1Y0V6P9-F1
#
_cell.length_a   1.000
_cell.length_b   1.000
_cell.length_c   1.000
_cell.angle_alpha   90.00
_cell.angle_beta   90.00
_cell.angle_gamma   90.00
#
_symmetry.space_group_name_H-M   'P 1'
#
loop_
_entity.id
_entity.type
_entity.pdbx_description
1 polymer ?
#
loop_
_entity_poly.entity_id
_entity_poly.type
_entity_poly.pdbx_seq_one_letter_code
_entity_poly.pdbx_strand_id
1 'polypeptide(L)'
;MIEEMKIAGCASYSVGGQSLTDLRKINFIYGANGSGKTSISRVIAAPANHSGCAIRWTNDRPLECLVYNADFVERNFRSSLPGIFTLGEHDAAVLDQIESVRKKIAEIERDINARNIVLRGTDGTSGKLRERSTLRENIENECWKVKNRHDADFQSAFTGVRNSKARFCDKVLSERASNQAALHSLNDLKKRALVIFESGLTRENAVRVPDSAELT
;
A
#
# COMPACT_ATOMS: atom_id res chain seq x y z
N MET A 1 -38.48 -34.12 -16.45
CA MET A 1 -37.66 -35.36 -16.49
C MET A 1 -36.88 -35.35 -17.78
N ILE A 2 -35.71 -35.97 -17.87
CA ILE A 2 -34.98 -36.02 -19.14
C ILE A 2 -35.62 -37.10 -20.03
N GLU A 3 -35.97 -36.74 -21.26
CA GLU A 3 -36.59 -37.65 -22.24
C GLU A 3 -35.58 -38.16 -23.27
N GLU A 4 -34.65 -37.29 -23.68
CA GLU A 4 -33.57 -37.64 -24.59
C GLU A 4 -32.31 -36.85 -24.25
N MET A 5 -31.15 -37.46 -24.46
CA MET A 5 -29.86 -36.78 -24.43
C MET A 5 -29.06 -37.12 -25.67
N LYS A 6 -28.59 -36.09 -26.37
CA LYS A 6 -27.58 -36.22 -27.43
C LYS A 6 -26.23 -35.81 -26.88
N ILE A 7 -25.23 -36.68 -27.01
CA ILE A 7 -23.85 -36.43 -26.61
C ILE A 7 -22.97 -36.45 -27.86
N ALA A 8 -22.31 -35.34 -28.18
CA ALA A 8 -21.46 -35.22 -29.36
C ALA A 8 -20.25 -34.32 -29.10
N GLY A 9 -19.14 -34.63 -29.77
CA GLY A 9 -17.95 -33.79 -29.79
C GLY A 9 -17.23 -33.65 -28.44
N CYS A 10 -17.41 -34.61 -27.52
CA CYS A 10 -16.74 -34.59 -26.22
C CYS A 10 -16.19 -35.98 -25.85
N ALA A 11 -14.95 -36.01 -25.32
CA ALA A 11 -14.24 -37.23 -24.93
C ALA A 11 -14.24 -38.32 -26.02
N SER A 12 -14.86 -39.47 -25.76
CA SER A 12 -14.95 -40.61 -26.69
C SER A 12 -16.11 -40.51 -27.70
N TYR A 13 -16.94 -39.45 -27.63
CA TYR A 13 -18.05 -39.25 -28.56
C TYR A 13 -17.58 -38.52 -29.82
N SER A 14 -17.93 -39.06 -30.98
CA SER A 14 -17.65 -38.45 -32.28
C SER A 14 -18.43 -37.13 -32.47
N VAL A 15 -18.09 -36.37 -33.51
CA VAL A 15 -18.78 -35.13 -33.88
C VAL A 15 -20.26 -35.38 -34.24
N GLY A 16 -20.57 -36.53 -34.86
CA GLY A 16 -21.95 -36.95 -35.13
C GLY A 16 -22.74 -37.26 -33.85
N GLY A 17 -22.05 -37.68 -32.80
CA GLY A 17 -22.61 -37.96 -31.49
C GLY A 17 -23.46 -39.23 -31.43
N GLN A 18 -24.07 -39.44 -30.26
CA GLN A 18 -25.04 -40.50 -30.01
C GLN A 18 -26.20 -39.98 -29.17
N SER A 19 -27.41 -40.45 -29.46
CA SER A 19 -28.61 -40.12 -28.70
C SER A 19 -29.00 -41.28 -27.79
N LEU A 20 -29.31 -40.95 -26.54
CA LEU A 20 -30.00 -41.83 -25.59
C LEU A 20 -31.47 -41.42 -25.55
N THR A 21 -32.34 -42.26 -26.08
CA THR A 21 -33.80 -42.09 -26.06
C THR A 21 -34.45 -43.00 -25.01
N ASP A 22 -35.76 -42.85 -24.81
CA ASP A 22 -36.59 -43.75 -23.98
C ASP A 22 -36.14 -43.85 -22.51
N LEU A 23 -35.62 -42.74 -21.98
CA LEU A 23 -35.14 -42.65 -20.61
C LEU A 23 -36.28 -42.86 -19.60
N ARG A 24 -36.03 -43.72 -18.62
CA ARG A 24 -36.95 -44.05 -17.52
C ARG A 24 -36.56 -43.28 -16.26
N LYS A 25 -37.35 -43.42 -15.19
CA LYS A 25 -37.08 -42.74 -13.91
C LYS A 25 -35.72 -43.16 -13.33
N ILE A 26 -35.34 -44.40 -13.58
CA ILE A 26 -34.05 -44.98 -13.21
C ILE A 26 -33.45 -45.58 -14.47
N ASN A 27 -32.21 -45.18 -14.78
CA ASN A 27 -31.46 -45.68 -15.93
C ASN A 27 -30.12 -46.22 -15.44
N PHE A 28 -29.72 -47.38 -15.96
CA PHE A 28 -28.40 -47.96 -15.69
C PHE A 28 -27.58 -47.89 -16.98
N ILE A 29 -26.46 -47.16 -16.93
CA ILE A 29 -25.55 -47.01 -18.06
C ILE A 29 -24.21 -47.61 -17.66
N TYR A 30 -23.78 -48.65 -18.38
CA TYR A 30 -22.55 -49.39 -18.11
C TYR A 30 -21.73 -49.59 -19.39
N GLY A 31 -20.44 -49.88 -19.22
CA GLY A 31 -19.49 -50.04 -20.33
C GLY A 31 -18.05 -50.04 -19.82
N ALA A 32 -17.10 -50.35 -20.70
CA ALA A 32 -15.67 -50.40 -20.36
C ALA A 32 -15.11 -49.04 -19.89
N ASN A 33 -13.94 -49.05 -19.25
CA ASN A 33 -13.23 -47.82 -18.92
C ASN A 33 -12.93 -47.03 -20.21
N GLY A 34 -13.12 -45.72 -20.18
CA GLY A 34 -12.97 -44.87 -21.36
C GLY A 34 -14.17 -44.83 -22.30
N SER A 35 -15.26 -45.57 -22.04
CA SER A 35 -16.46 -45.58 -22.90
C SER A 35 -17.33 -44.30 -22.84
N GLY A 36 -16.88 -43.24 -22.16
CA GLY A 36 -17.60 -41.96 -22.10
C GLY A 36 -18.64 -41.80 -20.98
N LYS A 37 -18.76 -42.75 -20.04
CA LYS A 37 -19.76 -42.68 -18.93
C LYS A 37 -19.67 -41.38 -18.12
N THR A 38 -18.46 -40.98 -17.70
CA THR A 38 -18.24 -39.72 -16.97
C THR A 38 -18.55 -38.49 -17.82
N SER A 39 -18.45 -38.59 -19.14
CA SER A 39 -18.78 -37.48 -20.03
C SER A 39 -20.29 -37.21 -20.05
N ILE A 40 -21.11 -38.26 -19.97
CA ILE A 40 -22.57 -38.11 -19.82
C ILE A 40 -22.88 -37.30 -18.55
N SER A 41 -22.27 -37.64 -17.42
CA SER A 41 -22.52 -36.93 -16.16
C SER A 41 -22.04 -35.47 -16.21
N ARG A 42 -20.90 -35.19 -16.85
CA ARG A 42 -20.40 -33.82 -17.08
C ARG A 42 -21.32 -32.98 -17.95
N VAL A 43 -21.88 -33.57 -19.01
CA VAL A 43 -22.87 -32.90 -19.87
C VAL A 43 -24.14 -32.57 -19.10
N ILE A 44 -24.62 -33.49 -18.25
CA ILE A 44 -25.78 -33.25 -17.38
C ILE A 44 -25.48 -32.12 -16.37
N ALA A 45 -24.26 -32.07 -15.83
CA ALA A 45 -23.85 -31.08 -14.84
C ALA A 45 -23.72 -29.66 -15.42
N ALA A 46 -23.24 -29.52 -16.66
CA ALA A 46 -23.04 -28.22 -17.29
C ALA A 46 -23.30 -28.25 -18.81
N PRO A 47 -24.58 -28.36 -19.25
CA PRO A 47 -24.91 -28.50 -20.67
C PRO A 47 -24.39 -27.34 -21.54
N ALA A 48 -24.34 -26.13 -20.97
CA ALA A 48 -23.86 -24.92 -21.65
C ALA A 48 -22.38 -25.02 -22.09
N ASN A 49 -21.57 -25.85 -21.43
CA ASN A 49 -20.16 -26.05 -21.77
C ASN A 49 -19.96 -27.05 -22.92
N HIS A 50 -21.04 -27.64 -23.42
CA HIS A 50 -21.01 -28.72 -24.40
C HIS A 50 -21.93 -28.41 -25.59
N SER A 51 -21.50 -27.50 -26.46
CA SER A 51 -22.28 -27.01 -27.61
C SER A 51 -22.73 -28.08 -28.61
N GLY A 52 -22.02 -29.19 -28.72
CA GLY A 52 -22.41 -30.35 -29.55
C GLY A 52 -23.45 -31.27 -28.89
N CYS A 53 -23.75 -31.06 -27.62
CA CYS A 53 -24.67 -31.89 -26.85
C CYS A 53 -26.03 -31.20 -26.68
N ALA A 54 -27.09 -32.00 -26.48
CA ALA A 54 -28.43 -31.49 -26.23
C ALA A 54 -29.15 -32.38 -25.20
N ILE A 55 -29.96 -31.77 -24.33
CA ILE A 55 -30.78 -32.47 -23.35
C ILE A 55 -32.23 -32.01 -23.54
N ARG A 56 -33.12 -32.94 -23.90
CA ARG A 56 -34.56 -32.68 -23.98
C ARG A 56 -35.22 -33.04 -22.66
N TRP A 57 -35.97 -32.08 -22.13
CA TRP A 57 -36.72 -32.21 -20.89
C TRP A 57 -38.21 -32.34 -21.19
N THR A 58 -38.93 -33.09 -20.37
CA THR A 58 -40.40 -33.12 -20.38
C THR A 58 -40.95 -31.71 -20.26
N ASN A 59 -41.81 -31.33 -21.21
CA ASN A 59 -42.42 -30.01 -21.33
C ASN A 59 -41.38 -28.87 -21.41
N ASP A 60 -40.19 -29.13 -21.94
CA ASP A 60 -39.09 -28.16 -22.07
C ASP A 60 -38.74 -27.44 -20.76
N ARG A 61 -38.95 -28.13 -19.63
CA ARG A 61 -38.69 -27.60 -18.28
C ARG A 61 -37.47 -28.26 -17.66
N PRO A 62 -36.29 -27.61 -17.68
CA PRO A 62 -35.12 -28.07 -16.96
C PRO A 62 -35.39 -28.22 -15.46
N LEU A 63 -34.88 -29.30 -14.87
CA LEU A 63 -34.85 -29.50 -13.42
C LEU A 63 -33.44 -29.26 -12.91
N GLU A 64 -33.31 -29.01 -11.61
CA GLU A 64 -32.01 -28.99 -10.95
C GLU A 64 -31.31 -30.34 -11.10
N CYS A 65 -30.09 -30.32 -11.66
CA CYS A 65 -29.27 -31.50 -11.87
C CYS A 65 -28.31 -31.69 -10.68
N LEU A 66 -28.57 -32.70 -9.85
CA LEU A 66 -27.62 -33.13 -8.82
C LEU A 66 -26.73 -34.24 -9.38
N VAL A 67 -25.49 -33.89 -9.74
CA VAL A 67 -24.53 -34.83 -10.36
C VAL A 67 -23.44 -35.19 -9.36
N TYR A 68 -23.42 -36.45 -8.95
CA TYR A 68 -22.34 -37.03 -8.15
C TYR A 68 -21.33 -37.76 -9.06
N ASN A 69 -20.18 -37.14 -9.30
CA ASN A 69 -19.08 -37.70 -10.10
C ASN A 69 -17.70 -37.35 -9.50
N ALA A 70 -16.62 -37.76 -10.15
CA ALA A 70 -15.26 -37.46 -9.68
C ALA A 70 -14.99 -35.95 -9.54
N ASP A 71 -15.52 -35.13 -10.45
CA ASP A 71 -15.35 -33.67 -10.40
C ASP A 71 -16.10 -33.04 -9.21
N PHE A 72 -17.24 -33.62 -8.81
CA PHE A 72 -17.92 -33.25 -7.56
C PHE A 72 -17.07 -33.59 -6.35
N VAL A 73 -16.49 -34.79 -6.31
CA VAL A 73 -15.62 -35.22 -5.22
C VAL A 73 -14.38 -34.32 -5.11
N GLU A 74 -13.70 -34.05 -6.22
CA GLU A 74 -12.51 -33.20 -6.24
C GLU A 74 -12.78 -31.76 -5.79
N ARG A 75 -13.91 -31.18 -6.20
CA ARG A 75 -14.30 -29.82 -5.80
C ARG A 75 -14.69 -29.72 -4.33
N ASN A 76 -15.38 -30.73 -3.80
CA ASN A 76 -15.99 -30.65 -2.48
C ASN A 76 -15.19 -31.36 -1.39
N PHE A 77 -14.29 -32.28 -1.72
CA PHE A 77 -13.52 -33.05 -0.75
C PHE A 77 -12.03 -32.77 -0.94
N ARG A 78 -11.54 -31.67 -0.35
CA ARG A 78 -10.10 -31.38 -0.24
C ARG A 78 -9.56 -31.87 1.10
N SER A 79 -8.49 -32.65 1.07
CA SER A 79 -7.73 -33.03 2.27
C SER A 79 -6.67 -31.98 2.58
N SER A 80 -7.00 -30.93 3.33
CA SER A 80 -5.98 -30.05 3.92
C SER A 80 -5.40 -30.62 5.23
N LEU A 81 -6.16 -31.50 5.90
CA LEU A 81 -5.70 -32.35 6.99
C LEU A 81 -6.20 -33.79 6.78
N PRO A 82 -5.38 -34.83 7.04
CA PRO A 82 -5.85 -36.21 7.07
C PRO A 82 -7.02 -36.35 8.05
N GLY A 83 -8.20 -36.72 7.56
CA GLY A 83 -9.40 -36.96 8.39
C GLY A 83 -10.38 -35.80 8.53
N ILE A 84 -10.14 -34.63 7.93
CA ILE A 84 -11.12 -33.52 7.90
C ILE A 84 -11.72 -33.41 6.50
N PHE A 85 -13.01 -33.70 6.39
CA PHE A 85 -13.79 -33.50 5.17
C PHE A 85 -14.63 -32.24 5.33
N THR A 86 -14.18 -31.13 4.76
CA THR A 86 -14.99 -29.91 4.68
C THR A 86 -16.03 -30.12 3.58
N LEU A 87 -17.32 -30.02 3.88
CA LEU A 87 -18.41 -30.26 2.93
C LEU A 87 -18.85 -28.93 2.29
N GLY A 88 -18.37 -28.65 1.08
CA GLY A 88 -18.91 -27.57 0.24
C GLY A 88 -17.85 -26.67 -0.39
N GLU A 89 -18.06 -26.32 -1.67
CA GLU A 89 -17.19 -25.44 -2.46
C GLU A 89 -17.04 -24.03 -1.83
N HIS A 90 -18.08 -23.53 -1.15
CA HIS A 90 -18.06 -22.24 -0.45
C HIS A 90 -17.08 -22.24 0.73
N ASP A 91 -17.04 -23.33 1.50
CA ASP A 91 -16.19 -23.43 2.70
C ASP A 91 -14.71 -23.52 2.33
N ALA A 92 -14.38 -24.17 1.20
CA ALA A 92 -13.02 -24.25 0.69
C ALA A 92 -12.48 -22.87 0.24
N ALA A 93 -13.28 -22.11 -0.51
CA ALA A 93 -12.88 -20.77 -0.95
C ALA A 93 -12.67 -19.80 0.22
N VAL A 94 -13.50 -19.91 1.27
CA VAL A 94 -13.35 -19.12 2.50
C VAL A 94 -12.07 -19.47 3.25
N LEU A 95 -11.73 -20.76 3.35
CA LEU A 95 -10.47 -21.20 3.98
C LEU A 95 -9.24 -20.68 3.22
N ASP A 96 -9.24 -20.75 1.89
CA ASP A 96 -8.16 -20.22 1.04
C ASP A 96 -8.00 -18.69 1.24
N GLN A 97 -9.12 -17.95 1.36
CA GLN A 97 -9.10 -16.52 1.65
C GLN A 97 -8.52 -16.22 3.04
N ILE A 98 -8.91 -16.98 4.07
CA ILE A 98 -8.38 -16.82 5.42
C ILE A 98 -6.86 -17.05 5.43
N GLU A 99 -6.37 -18.09 4.76
CA GLU A 99 -4.94 -18.38 4.68
C GLU A 99 -4.17 -17.26 3.96
N SER A 100 -4.71 -16.78 2.84
CA SER A 100 -4.14 -15.65 2.09
C SER A 100 -4.05 -14.38 2.95
N VAL A 101 -5.11 -14.05 3.69
CA VAL A 101 -5.14 -12.88 4.58
C VAL A 101 -4.13 -13.04 5.72
N ARG A 102 -4.04 -14.23 6.33
CA ARG A 102 -3.04 -14.53 7.38
C ARG A 102 -1.61 -14.34 6.88
N LYS A 103 -1.31 -14.79 5.66
CA LYS A 103 0.01 -14.60 5.05
C LYS A 103 0.33 -13.12 4.87
N LYS A 104 -0.62 -12.33 4.38
CA LYS A 104 -0.46 -10.87 4.22
C LYS A 104 -0.22 -10.16 5.55
N ILE A 105 -0.94 -10.55 6.61
CA ILE A 105 -0.71 -10.01 7.96
C ILE A 105 0.73 -10.27 8.40
N ALA A 106 1.21 -11.50 8.26
CA ALA A 106 2.57 -11.87 8.66
C ALA A 106 3.67 -11.16 7.83
N GLU A 107 3.39 -10.82 6.57
CA GLU A 107 4.28 -10.00 5.73
C GLU A 107 4.30 -8.54 6.20
N ILE A 108 3.14 -7.95 6.45
CA ILE A 108 3.02 -6.57 6.95
C ILE A 108 3.69 -6.43 8.32
N GLU A 109 3.51 -7.38 9.23
CA GLU A 109 4.16 -7.38 10.54
C GLU A 109 5.69 -7.43 10.44
N ARG A 110 6.22 -8.25 9.52
CA ARG A 110 7.66 -8.31 9.22
C ARG A 110 8.18 -6.96 8.71
N ASP A 111 7.46 -6.33 7.79
CA ASP A 111 7.84 -5.02 7.26
C ASP A 111 7.81 -3.92 8.32
N ILE A 112 6.78 -3.93 9.19
CA ILE A 112 6.68 -2.99 10.31
C ILE A 112 7.89 -3.17 11.24
N ASN A 113 8.23 -4.40 11.61
CA ASN A 113 9.38 -4.66 12.47
C ASN A 113 10.70 -4.21 11.82
N ALA A 114 10.92 -4.54 10.54
CA ALA A 114 12.12 -4.12 9.83
C ALA A 114 12.26 -2.59 9.81
N ARG A 115 11.17 -1.87 9.53
CA ARG A 115 11.15 -0.39 9.54
C ARG A 115 11.39 0.19 10.93
N ASN A 116 10.79 -0.41 11.97
CA ASN A 116 10.99 0.02 13.35
C ASN A 116 12.44 -0.14 13.80
N ILE A 117 13.10 -1.24 13.42
CA ILE A 117 14.53 -1.46 13.68
C ILE A 117 15.38 -0.38 13.02
N VAL A 118 15.10 0.00 11.77
CA VAL A 118 15.85 1.07 11.10
C VAL A 118 15.61 2.44 11.77
N LEU A 119 14.37 2.72 12.18
CA LEU A 119 14.00 4.00 12.80
C LEU A 119 14.57 4.17 14.21
N ARG A 120 14.49 3.13 15.04
CA ARG A 120 14.78 3.17 16.49
C ARG A 120 16.00 2.35 16.92
N GLY A 121 16.60 1.60 16.00
CA GLY A 121 17.62 0.62 16.34
C GLY A 121 17.04 -0.66 16.94
N THR A 122 17.86 -1.71 17.00
CA THR A 122 17.52 -2.96 17.69
C THR A 122 17.46 -2.81 19.21
N ASP A 123 18.15 -1.81 19.75
CA ASP A 123 18.22 -1.47 21.18
C ASP A 123 17.19 -0.40 21.61
N GLY A 124 16.37 0.08 20.67
CA GLY A 124 15.37 1.14 20.91
C GLY A 124 15.95 2.54 21.18
N THR A 125 17.27 2.69 21.18
CA THR A 125 17.96 3.95 21.50
C THR A 125 18.93 4.41 20.40
N SER A 126 19.16 3.58 19.40
CA SER A 126 19.95 3.88 18.20
C SER A 126 19.05 4.16 16.97
N GLY A 127 19.55 3.88 15.76
CA GLY A 127 18.81 4.09 14.52
C GLY A 127 18.71 5.56 14.07
N LYS A 128 17.89 5.79 13.04
CA LYS A 128 17.80 7.08 12.34
C LYS A 128 17.30 8.23 13.21
N LEU A 129 16.46 7.96 14.21
CA LEU A 129 15.99 9.00 15.14
C LEU A 129 17.14 9.52 16.01
N ARG A 130 18.00 8.62 16.51
CA ARG A 130 19.17 9.01 17.30
C ARG A 130 20.19 9.74 16.43
N GLU A 131 20.48 9.22 15.23
CA GLU A 131 21.38 9.87 14.27
C GLU A 131 20.94 11.30 13.96
N ARG A 132 19.64 11.51 13.69
CA ARG A 132 19.06 12.84 13.47
C ARG A 132 19.22 13.75 14.68
N SER A 133 18.99 13.23 15.89
CA SER A 133 19.15 13.97 17.15
C SER A 133 20.61 14.40 17.34
N THR A 134 21.56 13.49 17.13
CA THR A 134 23.00 13.78 17.26
C THR A 134 23.47 14.80 16.22
N LEU A 135 23.06 14.66 14.96
CA LEU A 135 23.37 15.66 13.92
C LEU A 135 22.80 17.03 14.27
N ARG A 136 21.57 17.07 14.79
CA ARG A 136 20.93 18.31 15.23
C ARG A 136 21.67 18.96 16.40
N GLU A 137 22.03 18.17 17.41
CA GLU A 137 22.82 18.65 18.55
C GLU A 137 24.18 19.18 18.11
N ASN A 138 24.85 18.50 17.18
CA ASN A 138 26.14 18.92 16.63
C ASN A 138 26.04 20.27 15.91
N ILE A 139 25.08 20.46 15.01
CA ILE A 139 24.94 21.74 14.30
C ILE A 139 24.54 22.87 15.25
N GLU A 140 23.68 22.60 16.23
CA GLU A 140 23.35 23.58 17.27
C GLU A 140 24.58 23.96 18.09
N ASN A 141 25.44 23.00 18.45
CA ASN A 141 26.71 23.22 19.13
C ASN A 141 27.64 24.14 18.34
N GLU A 142 27.82 23.88 17.04
CA GLU A 142 28.68 24.69 16.18
C GLU A 142 28.13 26.11 15.98
N CYS A 143 26.83 26.26 15.71
CA CYS A 143 26.21 27.57 15.63
C CYS A 143 26.38 28.37 16.93
N TRP A 144 26.27 27.71 18.08
CA TRP A 144 26.43 28.35 19.38
C TRP A 144 27.87 28.77 19.68
N LYS A 145 28.87 27.99 19.24
CA LYS A 145 30.29 28.39 19.31
C LYS A 145 30.53 29.67 18.51
N VAL A 146 29.97 29.77 17.30
CA VAL A 146 30.05 30.98 16.47
C VAL A 146 29.37 32.16 17.15
N LYS A 147 28.17 31.95 17.69
CA LYS A 147 27.45 32.96 18.48
C LYS A 147 28.34 33.48 19.61
N ASN A 148 28.88 32.59 20.46
CA ASN A 148 29.68 32.97 21.62
C ASN A 148 30.94 33.75 21.24
N ARG A 149 31.60 33.39 20.12
CA ARG A 149 32.77 34.11 19.60
C ARG A 149 32.46 35.58 19.27
N HIS A 150 31.25 35.85 18.83
CA HIS A 150 30.82 37.16 18.34
C HIS A 150 29.79 37.85 19.25
N ASP A 151 29.46 37.23 20.40
CA ASP A 151 28.37 37.68 21.25
C ASP A 151 28.63 39.09 21.78
N ALA A 152 29.85 39.37 22.25
CA ALA A 152 30.23 40.67 22.79
C ALA A 152 30.02 41.81 21.78
N ASP A 153 30.27 41.57 20.49
CA ASP A 153 30.18 42.58 19.44
C ASP A 153 28.73 42.78 18.93
N PHE A 154 27.87 41.76 19.01
CA PHE A 154 26.56 41.74 18.36
C PHE A 154 25.40 41.41 19.30
N GLN A 155 25.57 41.66 20.61
CA GLN A 155 24.57 41.36 21.64
C GLN A 155 23.17 41.84 21.25
N SER A 156 23.07 43.12 20.86
CA SER A 156 21.81 43.77 20.49
C SER A 156 21.25 43.21 19.18
N ALA A 157 22.10 42.89 18.20
CA ALA A 157 21.68 42.31 16.92
C ALA A 157 21.13 40.88 17.06
N PHE A 158 21.60 40.13 18.06
CA PHE A 158 21.13 38.77 18.34
C PHE A 158 19.87 38.72 19.20
N THR A 159 19.30 39.86 19.60
CA THR A 159 18.09 39.93 20.43
C THR A 159 16.95 39.08 19.85
N GLY A 160 16.22 38.37 20.72
CA GLY A 160 15.14 37.44 20.34
C GLY A 160 15.61 36.01 20.07
N VAL A 161 16.84 35.81 19.60
CA VAL A 161 17.42 34.46 19.36
C VAL A 161 18.61 34.13 20.28
N ARG A 162 19.20 35.13 20.93
CA ARG A 162 20.42 35.06 21.76
C ARG A 162 20.39 34.06 22.92
N ASN A 163 19.22 33.75 23.47
CA ASN A 163 19.07 32.97 24.71
C ASN A 163 18.72 31.49 24.48
N SER A 164 18.63 31.04 23.22
CA SER A 164 18.32 29.65 22.91
C SER A 164 19.19 29.14 21.77
N LYS A 165 19.92 28.06 22.07
CA LYS A 165 20.79 27.36 21.12
C LYS A 165 20.05 26.92 19.86
N ALA A 166 18.87 26.31 20.05
CA ALA A 166 18.00 25.87 18.98
C ALA A 166 17.51 27.05 18.13
N ARG A 167 16.96 28.11 18.74
CA ARG A 167 16.45 29.28 18.01
C ARG A 167 17.55 30.02 17.24
N PHE A 168 18.74 30.12 17.81
CA PHE A 168 19.88 30.72 17.12
C PHE A 168 20.29 29.89 15.91
N CYS A 169 20.39 28.56 16.06
CA CYS A 169 20.68 27.65 14.96
C CYS A 169 19.62 27.74 13.85
N ASP A 170 18.33 27.74 14.21
CA ASP A 170 17.23 27.87 13.24
C ASP A 170 17.30 29.20 12.49
N LYS A 171 17.62 30.29 13.20
CA LYS A 171 17.83 31.59 12.55
C LYS A 171 18.99 31.53 11.57
N VAL A 172 20.13 30.98 11.94
CA VAL A 172 21.30 30.81 11.04
C VAL A 172 20.93 29.99 9.80
N LEU A 173 20.19 28.89 9.96
CA LEU A 173 19.74 28.06 8.84
C LEU A 173 18.76 28.80 7.93
N SER A 174 17.83 29.55 8.50
CA SER A 174 16.88 30.36 7.72
C SER A 174 17.60 31.45 6.93
N GLU A 175 18.55 32.16 7.55
CA GLU A 175 19.36 33.18 6.90
C GLU A 175 20.23 32.59 5.79
N ARG A 176 20.83 31.40 6.01
CA ARG A 176 21.55 30.70 4.94
C ARG A 176 20.66 30.40 3.72
N ALA A 177 19.38 30.15 3.93
CA ALA A 177 18.45 29.77 2.86
C ALA A 177 17.85 30.97 2.12
N SER A 178 17.57 32.09 2.82
CA SER A 178 16.80 33.20 2.27
C SER A 178 17.52 34.55 2.23
N ASN A 179 18.68 34.70 2.89
CA ASN A 179 19.36 35.99 2.96
C ASN A 179 20.07 36.31 1.64
N GLN A 180 19.74 37.47 1.07
CA GLN A 180 20.34 38.00 -0.17
C GLN A 180 21.17 39.27 0.06
N ALA A 181 21.39 39.66 1.32
CA ALA A 181 22.16 40.84 1.65
C ALA A 181 23.61 40.73 1.16
N ALA A 182 24.19 41.86 0.77
CA ALA A 182 25.58 41.92 0.38
C ALA A 182 26.49 41.49 1.55
N LEU A 183 27.50 40.67 1.24
CA LEU A 183 28.50 40.26 2.22
C LEU A 183 29.42 41.43 2.56
N HIS A 184 29.49 41.75 3.84
CA HIS A 184 30.38 42.77 4.38
C HIS A 184 31.45 42.14 5.28
N SER A 185 32.60 42.80 5.38
CA SER A 185 33.67 42.34 6.28
C SER A 185 33.22 42.37 7.74
N LEU A 186 33.73 41.46 8.56
CA LEU A 186 33.40 41.42 9.99
C LEU A 186 33.71 42.75 10.69
N ASN A 187 34.83 43.40 10.34
CA ASN A 187 35.21 44.69 10.93
C ASN A 187 34.24 45.81 10.58
N ASP A 188 33.75 45.84 9.34
CA ASP A 188 32.72 46.79 8.91
C ASP A 188 31.40 46.56 9.68
N LEU A 189 30.98 45.30 9.79
CA LEU A 189 29.77 44.93 10.56
C LEU A 189 29.88 45.33 12.04
N LYS A 190 31.05 45.13 12.68
CA LYS A 190 31.29 45.57 14.06
C LYS A 190 31.16 47.08 14.23
N LYS A 191 31.76 47.86 13.32
CA LYS A 191 31.65 49.33 13.33
C LYS A 191 30.20 49.78 13.18
N ARG A 192 29.45 49.19 12.24
CA ARG A 192 28.03 49.49 12.04
C ARG A 192 27.18 49.11 13.24
N ALA A 193 27.46 47.97 13.88
CA ALA A 193 26.72 47.54 15.06
C ALA A 193 26.87 48.51 16.23
N LEU A 194 28.09 49.04 16.46
CA LEU A 194 28.32 50.07 17.48
C LEU A 194 27.47 51.32 17.24
N VAL A 195 27.35 51.76 15.98
CA VAL A 195 26.58 52.95 15.62
C VAL A 195 25.07 52.70 15.64
N ILE A 196 24.58 51.57 15.12
CA ILE A 196 23.14 51.31 14.97
C ILE A 196 22.49 50.94 16.31
N PHE A 197 23.23 50.28 17.19
CA PHE A 197 22.70 49.80 18.48
C PHE A 197 23.17 50.64 19.68
N GLU A 198 23.66 51.86 19.44
CA GLU A 198 24.01 52.80 20.51
C GLU A 198 22.76 53.21 21.31
N SER A 199 22.93 53.35 22.63
CA SER A 199 21.84 53.76 23.51
C SER A 199 21.46 55.23 23.27
N GLY A 200 20.17 55.50 23.08
CA GLY A 200 19.65 56.87 22.94
C GLY A 200 19.33 57.29 21.49
N LEU A 201 19.47 56.40 20.52
CA LEU A 201 19.05 56.64 19.15
C LEU A 201 17.52 56.61 19.03
N THR A 202 16.95 57.71 18.54
CA THR A 202 15.56 57.78 18.11
C THR A 202 15.46 57.48 16.62
N ARG A 203 14.46 56.68 16.24
CA ARG A 203 14.17 56.44 14.84
C ARG A 203 13.48 57.68 14.27
N GLU A 204 14.24 58.52 13.58
CA GLU A 204 13.69 59.66 12.86
C GLU A 204 13.04 59.22 11.55
N ASN A 205 11.97 59.91 11.15
CA ASN A 205 11.35 59.71 9.86
C ASN A 205 12.29 60.20 8.75
N ALA A 206 12.32 59.48 7.63
CA ALA A 206 13.08 59.91 6.46
C ALA A 206 12.60 61.31 6.04
N VAL A 207 13.49 62.29 6.06
CA VAL A 207 13.19 63.63 5.57
C VAL A 207 12.88 63.51 4.07
N ARG A 208 11.66 63.84 3.68
CA ARG A 208 11.27 63.92 2.28
C ARG A 208 12.11 65.03 1.66
N VAL A 209 12.98 64.67 0.71
CA VAL A 209 13.64 65.68 -0.14
C VAL A 209 12.51 66.39 -0.89
N PRO A 210 12.31 67.70 -0.71
CA PRO A 210 11.27 68.42 -1.43
C PRO A 210 11.51 68.28 -2.93
N ASP A 211 10.46 67.90 -3.67
CA ASP A 211 10.52 67.95 -5.12
C ASP A 211 10.51 69.42 -5.54
N SER A 212 11.43 69.81 -6.41
CA SER A 212 11.46 71.16 -6.99
C SER A 212 10.15 71.55 -7.69
N ALA A 213 9.32 70.57 -8.07
CA ALA A 213 7.98 70.79 -8.60
C ALA A 213 6.93 71.24 -7.56
N GLU A 214 7.21 71.08 -6.25
CA GLU A 214 6.32 71.53 -5.17
C GLU A 214 6.61 72.99 -4.73
N LEU A 215 7.57 73.68 -5.38
CA LEU A 215 7.99 75.06 -5.08
C LEU A 215 7.42 76.13 -6.04
N THR A 216 6.49 75.76 -6.91
CA THR A 216 5.74 76.66 -7.83
C THR A 216 4.27 76.69 -7.48
#